data_AF-A0A8T2XDG0-F1
#
_entry.id   AF-A0A8T2XDG0-F1
#
_cell.length_a   1.000
_cell.length_b   1.000
_cell.length_c   1.000
_cell.angle_alpha   90.00
_cell.angle_beta   90.00
_cell.angle_gamma   90.00
#
_symmetry.space_group_name_H-M   'P 1'
#
loop_
_entity.id
_entity.type
_entity.pdbx_description
1 polymer ?
#
loop_
_entity_poly.entity_id
_entity_poly.type
_entity_poly.pdbx_seq_one_letter_code
_entity_poly.pdbx_strand_id
1 'polypeptide(L)'
;MDEAGALVREGVLKPQDFRFFVGYAGWQLDQLREEIESDYWYVAACSSNLICGGSSESLWEEILQLMGGHYSELSRKPKQDM
;
A
#
# COMPACT_ATOMS: atom_id res chain seq x y z
N MET A 1 20.96 3.64 8.41
CA MET A 1 21.22 3.42 6.96
C MET A 1 22.55 2.70 6.75
N ASP A 2 23.61 3.05 7.48
CA ASP A 2 24.93 2.40 7.32
C ASP A 2 24.94 0.90 7.56
N GLU A 3 24.17 0.40 8.54
CA GLU A 3 24.02 -1.04 8.81
C GLU A 3 23.35 -1.82 7.65
N ALA A 4 22.26 -1.28 7.11
CA ALA A 4 21.59 -1.90 5.95
C ALA A 4 22.51 -1.92 4.72
N GLY A 5 23.29 -0.85 4.51
CA GLY A 5 24.29 -0.79 3.44
C GLY A 5 25.47 -1.75 3.65
N ALA A 6 25.83 -2.09 4.88
CA ALA A 6 26.83 -3.11 5.18
C ALA A 6 26.31 -4.52 4.84
N LEU A 7 25.09 -4.85 5.27
CA LEU A 7 24.47 -6.17 5.03
C LEU A 7 24.18 -6.47 3.55
N VAL A 8 23.90 -5.43 2.75
CA VAL A 8 23.78 -5.58 1.29
C VAL A 8 25.14 -5.85 0.64
N ARG A 9 26.21 -5.20 1.14
CA ARG A 9 27.58 -5.42 0.64
C ARG A 9 28.12 -6.81 1.00
N GLU A 10 27.69 -7.36 2.13
CA GLU A 10 28.00 -8.74 2.56
C GLU A 10 27.15 -9.81 1.86
N GLY A 11 26.16 -9.41 1.05
CA GLY A 11 25.30 -10.34 0.31
C GLY A 11 24.24 -11.05 1.14
N VAL A 12 24.08 -10.66 2.41
CA VAL A 12 23.06 -11.22 3.33
C VAL A 12 21.66 -10.71 2.98
N LEU A 13 21.57 -9.44 2.55
CA LEU A 13 20.32 -8.82 2.10
C LEU A 13 20.46 -8.36 0.65
N LYS A 14 19.41 -8.52 -0.15
CA LYS A 14 19.42 -8.08 -1.55
C LYS A 14 18.77 -6.69 -1.66
N PRO A 15 19.17 -5.87 -2.65
CA PRO A 15 18.54 -4.57 -2.87
C PRO A 15 17.02 -4.63 -3.06
N GLN A 16 16.52 -5.74 -3.61
CA GLN A 16 15.10 -6.04 -3.82
C GLN A 16 14.30 -6.29 -2.52
N ASP A 17 14.98 -6.51 -1.40
CA ASP A 17 14.33 -6.70 -0.09
C ASP A 17 13.98 -5.35 0.58
N PHE A 18 14.41 -4.24 -0.03
CA PHE A 18 14.15 -2.90 0.46
C PHE A 18 13.19 -2.15 -0.45
N ARG A 19 12.21 -1.48 0.15
CA ARG A 19 11.34 -0.52 -0.53
C ARG A 19 11.42 0.81 0.18
N PHE A 20 11.80 1.84 -0.56
CA PHE A 20 11.94 3.20 -0.05
C PHE A 20 10.67 3.98 -0.36
N PHE A 21 10.10 4.61 0.66
CA PHE A 21 8.96 5.52 0.52
C PHE A 21 9.43 6.92 0.90
N VAL A 22 9.08 7.91 0.08
CA VAL A 22 9.43 9.32 0.32
C VAL A 22 8.15 10.08 0.56
N GLY A 23 8.06 10.73 1.72
CA GLY A 23 6.85 11.42 2.17
C GLY A 23 5.92 10.51 2.97
N TYR A 24 4.93 11.13 3.60
CA TYR A 24 3.90 10.45 4.36
C TYR A 24 2.57 11.18 4.15
N ALA A 25 1.47 10.42 4.17
CA ALA A 25 0.15 10.99 4.32
C ALA A 25 -0.09 11.24 5.81
N GLY A 26 -0.50 12.45 6.16
CA GLY A 26 -0.82 12.84 7.53
C GLY A 26 -2.24 13.36 7.60
N TRP A 27 -2.98 12.92 8.61
CA TRP A 27 -4.33 13.38 8.90
C TRP A 27 -4.34 14.26 10.14
N GLN A 28 -5.22 15.25 10.16
CA GLN A 28 -5.53 16.00 11.38
C GLN A 28 -6.33 15.14 12.36
N LEU A 29 -6.48 15.62 13.59
CA LEU A 29 -7.32 14.97 14.59
C LEU A 29 -8.74 14.76 14.02
N ASP A 30 -9.25 13.54 14.18
CA ASP A 30 -10.57 13.07 13.69
C ASP A 30 -10.80 13.09 12.16
N GLN A 31 -9.94 13.74 11.36
CA GLN A 31 -10.09 13.80 9.90
C GLN A 31 -10.17 12.41 9.24
N LEU A 32 -9.26 11.50 9.59
CA LEU A 32 -9.29 10.14 9.03
C LEU A 32 -10.59 9.41 9.37
N ARG A 33 -11.12 9.62 10.59
CA ARG A 33 -12.39 9.01 11.00
C ARG A 33 -13.54 9.58 10.20
N GLU A 34 -13.63 10.90 10.06
CA GLU A 34 -14.67 11.56 9.26
C GLU A 34 -14.63 11.14 7.79
N GLU A 35 -13.44 11.00 7.21
CA GLU A 35 -13.28 10.54 5.82
C GLU A 35 -13.68 9.07 5.64
N ILE A 36 -13.45 8.21 6.65
CA ILE A 36 -13.96 6.83 6.65
C ILE A 36 -15.49 6.80 6.77
N GLU A 37 -16.06 7.61 7.66
CA GLU A 37 -17.52 7.70 7.85
C GLU A 37 -18.24 8.30 6.63
N SER A 38 -17.53 9.13 5.86
CA SER A 38 -18.03 9.76 4.63
C SER A 38 -17.73 8.93 3.36
N ASP A 39 -17.37 7.66 3.51
CA ASP A 39 -17.07 6.72 2.42
C ASP A 39 -15.90 7.12 1.49
N TYR A 40 -15.03 8.05 1.91
CA TYR A 40 -13.82 8.41 1.15
C TYR A 40 -12.69 7.40 1.32
N TRP A 41 -12.59 6.75 2.48
CA TRP A 41 -11.60 5.70 2.73
C TRP A 41 -12.22 4.41 3.22
N TYR A 42 -11.68 3.30 2.73
CA TYR A 42 -12.01 1.96 3.20
C TYR A 42 -10.80 1.34 3.87
N VAL A 43 -11.03 0.73 5.04
CA VAL A 43 -9.98 0.05 5.78
C VAL A 43 -9.84 -1.38 5.27
N ALA A 44 -8.68 -1.70 4.72
CA ALA A 44 -8.32 -3.05 4.26
C ALA A 44 -7.27 -3.67 5.19
N ALA A 45 -7.40 -4.97 5.46
CA ALA A 45 -6.36 -5.72 6.14
C ALA A 45 -5.20 -6.01 5.18
N CYS A 46 -3.99 -5.60 5.53
CA CYS A 46 -2.79 -5.79 4.71
C CYS A 46 -1.73 -6.58 5.48
N SER A 47 -1.00 -7.45 4.77
CA SER A 47 0.19 -8.14 5.29
C SER A 47 1.47 -7.51 4.73
N SER A 48 2.60 -7.66 5.43
CA SER A 48 3.90 -7.19 4.95
C SER A 48 4.27 -7.83 3.60
N ASN A 49 3.91 -9.10 3.40
CA ASN A 49 4.11 -9.79 2.13
C ASN A 49 3.30 -9.18 0.98
N LEU A 50 2.08 -8.70 1.24
CA LEU A 50 1.27 -8.01 0.23
C LEU A 50 1.92 -6.68 -0.16
N ILE A 51 2.31 -5.89 0.84
CA ILE A 51 2.90 -4.56 0.64
C ILE A 51 4.28 -4.64 -0.02
N CYS A 52 5.07 -5.67 0.29
CA CYS A 52 6.45 -5.80 -0.19
C CYS A 52 6.62 -6.73 -1.40
N GLY A 53 5.67 -7.65 -1.63
CA GLY A 53 5.74 -8.68 -2.65
C GLY A 53 5.13 -8.32 -4.01
N GLY A 54 4.16 -7.40 -4.04
CA GLY A 54 3.47 -6.99 -5.28
C GLY A 54 4.15 -5.84 -6.03
N SER A 55 3.87 -5.71 -7.34
CA SER A 55 4.20 -4.47 -8.08
C SER A 55 3.28 -3.34 -7.59
N SER A 56 3.78 -2.11 -7.56
CA SER A 56 3.00 -0.96 -7.10
C SER A 56 1.75 -0.71 -7.97
N GLU A 57 1.79 -1.12 -9.23
CA GLU A 57 0.68 -0.96 -10.18
C GLU A 57 -0.46 -1.95 -9.93
N SER A 58 -0.14 -3.19 -9.51
CA SER A 58 -1.16 -4.21 -9.23
C SER A 58 -1.67 -4.21 -7.80
N LEU A 59 -0.96 -3.55 -6.87
CA LEU A 59 -1.28 -3.59 -5.44
C LEU A 59 -2.71 -3.09 -5.15
N TRP A 60 -3.16 -2.04 -5.84
CA TRP A 60 -4.52 -1.52 -5.67
C TRP A 60 -5.59 -2.53 -6.09
N GLU A 61 -5.39 -3.16 -7.26
CA GLU A 61 -6.31 -4.18 -7.76
C GLU A 61 -6.31 -5.41 -6.84
N GLU A 62 -5.14 -5.85 -6.39
CA GLU A 62 -4.97 -7.00 -5.50
C GLU A 62 -5.65 -6.77 -4.14
N ILE A 63 -5.47 -5.59 -3.53
CA ILE A 63 -6.15 -5.24 -2.27
C ILE A 63 -7.67 -5.24 -2.45
N LEU A 64 -8.18 -4.63 -3.52
CA LEU A 64 -9.63 -4.60 -3.78
C LEU A 64 -10.21 -5.99 -4.07
N GLN A 65 -9.46 -6.85 -4.76
CA GLN A 65 -9.84 -8.25 -4.96
C GLN A 65 -9.85 -9.03 -3.63
N LEU A 66 -8.85 -8.80 -2.76
CA LEU A 66 -8.76 -9.44 -1.45
C LEU A 66 -9.88 -8.98 -0.49
N MET A 67 -10.30 -7.72 -0.57
CA MET A 67 -11.46 -7.21 0.18
C MET A 67 -12.76 -7.91 -0.25
N GLY A 68 -12.83 -8.39 -1.49
CA GLY A 68 -13.94 -9.19 -2.00
C GLY A 68 -15.27 -8.43 -2.09
N GLY A 69 -16.32 -9.14 -2.50
CA GLY A 69 -17.66 -8.57 -2.62
C GLY A 69 -17.73 -7.38 -3.58
N HIS A 70 -18.39 -6.30 -3.14
CA HIS A 70 -18.59 -5.09 -3.93
C HIS A 70 -17.28 -4.33 -4.24
N TYR A 71 -16.20 -4.57 -3.48
CA TYR A 71 -14.89 -3.96 -3.72
C TYR A 71 -14.15 -4.57 -4.91
N SER A 72 -14.36 -5.86 -5.18
CA SER A 72 -13.79 -6.51 -6.37
C SER A 72 -14.38 -5.97 -7.68
N GLU A 73 -15.60 -5.43 -7.65
CA GLU A 73 -16.20 -4.77 -8.82
C GLU A 73 -15.63 -3.35 -9.03
N LEU A 74 -15.27 -2.67 -7.93
CA LEU A 74 -14.57 -1.38 -7.97
C LEU A 74 -13.16 -1.50 -8.55
N SER A 75 -12.48 -2.64 -8.39
CA SER A 75 -11.14 -2.86 -8.94
C SER A 75 -11.08 -2.74 -10.47
N ARG A 76 -12.22 -2.96 -11.14
CA ARG A 76 -12.33 -2.95 -12.61
C ARG A 76 -12.86 -1.64 -13.17
N LYS A 77 -13.23 -0.67 -12.32
CA LYS A 77 -13.70 0.62 -12.82
C LYS A 77 -12.50 1.43 -13.34
N PRO A 78 -12.53 1.90 -14.60
CA PRO A 78 -11.44 2.71 -15.15
C PRO A 78 -11.30 3.98 -14.30
N LYS A 79 -10.06 4.44 -14.10
CA LYS A 79 -9.76 5.76 -13.55
C LYS A 79 -10.51 6.79 -14.41
N GLN A 80 -11.64 7.29 -13.93
CA GLN A 80 -12.24 8.49 -14.49
C GLN A 80 -11.39 9.63 -13.96
N ASP A 81 -10.47 10.10 -14.79
CA ASP A 81 -9.81 11.38 -14.61
C ASP A 81 -10.89 12.45 -14.41
N MET A 82 -10.82 13.17 -13.29
CA MET A 82 -11.52 14.43 -13.08
C MET A 82 -10.54 15.57 -13.27
#